data_AF-A0A1H0SUC7-F1
#
_entry.id   AF-A0A1H0SUC7-F1
#
_cell.length_a   1.000
_cell.length_b   1.000
_cell.length_c   1.000
_cell.angle_alpha   90.00
_cell.angle_beta   90.00
_cell.angle_gamma   90.00
#
_symmetry.space_group_name_H-M   'P 1'
#
loop_
_entity.id
_entity.type
_entity.pdbx_description
1 polymer ?
#
loop_
_entity_poly.entity_id
_entity_poly.type
_entity_poly.pdbx_seq_one_letter_code
_entity_poly.pdbx_strand_id
1 'polypeptide(L)'
;MFKNSESGKSKGFTLVEIVVVLAIIGILATIVTPNLTSYIKESKKVRVIEQARKVVISVEAVNTKSPNLIEKSKKINEIKTKLGGLITDEDINLLDPSNKTVQDCYNVIDSENYTFTIGDSNEVVNINSIK
;
A
#
# COMPACT_ATOMS: atom_id res chain seq x y z
N MET A 1 -5.09 -72.17 -6.98
CA MET A 1 -3.90 -71.64 -7.66
C MET A 1 -4.27 -70.34 -8.36
N PHE A 2 -3.99 -69.18 -7.75
CA PHE A 2 -3.89 -67.88 -8.44
C PHE A 2 -2.94 -66.99 -7.65
N LYS A 3 -1.80 -66.68 -8.26
CA LYS A 3 -0.76 -65.76 -7.78
C LYS A 3 -0.95 -64.49 -8.60
N ASN A 4 -1.26 -63.36 -7.97
CA ASN A 4 -1.17 -62.06 -8.64
C ASN A 4 -0.18 -61.18 -7.87
N SER A 5 0.91 -60.84 -8.57
CA SER A 5 1.98 -59.98 -8.11
C SER A 5 1.81 -58.65 -8.82
N GLU A 6 1.31 -57.64 -8.11
CA GLU A 6 1.44 -56.26 -8.57
C GLU A 6 2.68 -55.64 -7.90
N SER A 7 3.81 -55.72 -8.60
CA SER A 7 4.98 -54.92 -8.25
C SER A 7 4.79 -53.49 -8.79
N GLY A 8 4.07 -52.67 -8.04
CA GLY A 8 4.05 -51.22 -8.25
C GLY A 8 5.43 -50.64 -7.94
N LYS A 9 6.31 -50.56 -8.93
CA LYS A 9 7.58 -49.84 -8.81
C LYS A 9 7.29 -48.35 -8.64
N SER A 10 7.30 -47.87 -7.41
CA SER A 10 7.35 -46.45 -7.11
C SER A 10 8.67 -45.88 -7.64
N LYS A 11 8.59 -45.13 -8.73
CA LYS A 11 9.71 -44.29 -9.19
C LYS A 11 9.84 -43.13 -8.19
N GLY A 12 10.75 -43.26 -7.23
CA GLY A 12 11.11 -42.18 -6.32
C GLY A 12 11.96 -41.13 -7.03
N PHE A 13 11.76 -39.86 -6.68
CA PHE A 13 12.65 -38.76 -7.04
C PHE A 13 14.06 -39.05 -6.52
N THR A 14 15.08 -38.74 -7.33
CA THR A 14 16.46 -38.84 -6.88
C THR A 14 16.83 -37.64 -6.02
N LEU A 15 17.71 -37.85 -5.03
CA LEU A 15 18.25 -36.74 -4.22
C LEU A 15 18.92 -35.67 -5.08
N VAL A 16 19.57 -36.10 -6.17
CA VAL A 16 20.26 -35.20 -7.11
C VAL A 16 19.27 -34.25 -7.80
N GLU A 17 18.10 -34.75 -8.22
CA GLU A 17 17.05 -33.90 -8.81
C GLU A 17 16.56 -32.83 -7.83
N ILE A 18 16.40 -33.17 -6.54
CA ILE A 18 15.99 -32.19 -5.51
C ILE A 18 17.08 -31.12 -5.30
N VAL A 19 18.35 -31.52 -5.18
CA VAL A 19 19.45 -30.57 -4.90
C VAL A 19 19.64 -29.58 -6.05
N VAL A 20 19.57 -30.04 -7.30
CA VAL A 20 19.69 -29.16 -8.48
C VAL A 20 18.52 -28.18 -8.55
N VAL A 21 17.30 -28.64 -8.28
CA VAL A 21 16.11 -27.77 -8.27
C VAL A 21 16.21 -26.72 -7.17
N LEU A 22 16.59 -27.09 -5.95
CA LEU A 22 16.78 -26.15 -4.85
C LEU A 22 17.89 -25.13 -5.15
N ALA A 23 18.96 -25.54 -5.84
CA ALA A 23 20.02 -24.64 -6.26
C ALA A 23 19.51 -23.57 -7.25
N ILE A 24 18.71 -23.96 -8.25
CA ILE A 24 18.13 -23.01 -9.23
C ILE A 24 17.12 -22.09 -8.55
N ILE A 25 16.22 -22.63 -7.70
CA ILE A 25 15.25 -21.83 -6.94
C ILE A 25 15.99 -20.82 -6.04
N GLY A 26 17.08 -21.23 -5.40
CA GLY A 26 17.90 -20.35 -4.56
C GLY A 26 18.44 -19.14 -5.32
N ILE A 27 19.02 -19.36 -6.51
CA ILE A 27 19.54 -18.28 -7.36
C ILE A 27 18.43 -17.32 -7.79
N LEU A 28 17.29 -17.86 -8.24
CA LEU A 28 16.14 -17.04 -8.68
C LEU A 28 15.55 -16.24 -7.52
N ALA A 29 15.40 -16.85 -6.34
CA ALA A 29 14.85 -16.21 -5.16
C ALA A 29 15.66 -14.98 -4.74
N THR A 30 17.00 -15.04 -4.81
CA THR A 30 17.87 -13.90 -4.48
C THR A 30 17.64 -12.71 -5.41
N ILE A 31 17.43 -12.93 -6.71
CA ILE A 31 17.26 -11.85 -7.70
C ILE A 31 15.84 -11.24 -7.63
N VAL A 32 14.82 -12.07 -7.36
CA VAL A 32 13.41 -11.63 -7.34
C VAL A 32 13.08 -10.76 -6.12
N THR A 33 13.67 -11.07 -4.96
CA THR A 33 13.34 -10.43 -3.67
C THR A 33 13.43 -8.88 -3.66
N PRO A 34 14.56 -8.24 -4.06
CA PRO A 34 14.66 -6.78 -4.01
C PRO A 34 13.76 -6.08 -5.03
N ASN A 35 13.63 -6.66 -6.23
CA ASN A 35 12.83 -6.10 -7.30
C ASN A 35 11.36 -6.03 -6.88
N LEU A 36 10.78 -7.14 -6.43
CA LEU A 36 9.39 -7.19 -5.98
C LEU A 36 9.11 -6.21 -4.82
N THR A 37 10.03 -6.13 -3.86
CA THR A 37 9.89 -5.22 -2.71
C THR A 37 9.82 -3.75 -3.12
N SER A 38 10.63 -3.33 -4.10
CA SER A 38 10.62 -1.95 -4.61
C SER A 38 9.30 -1.62 -5.32
N TYR A 39 8.84 -2.49 -6.22
CA TYR A 39 7.55 -2.30 -6.91
C TYR A 39 6.37 -2.20 -5.94
N ILE A 40 6.37 -3.00 -4.87
CA ILE A 40 5.35 -2.92 -3.82
C ILE A 40 5.40 -1.56 -3.10
N LYS A 41 6.60 -1.04 -2.80
CA LYS A 41 6.74 0.29 -2.17
C LYS A 41 6.21 1.41 -3.05
N GLU A 42 6.51 1.40 -4.34
CA GLU A 42 6.00 2.41 -5.28
C GLU A 42 4.47 2.32 -5.43
N SER A 43 3.93 1.10 -5.53
CA SER A 43 2.48 0.88 -5.56
C SER A 43 1.78 1.43 -4.30
N LYS A 44 2.42 1.28 -3.12
CA LYS A 44 1.93 1.85 -1.86
C LYS A 44 1.93 3.39 -1.88
N LYS A 45 2.98 4.03 -2.41
CA LYS A 45 3.03 5.50 -2.57
C LYS A 45 1.90 6.00 -3.45
N VAL A 46 1.64 5.34 -4.58
CA VAL A 46 0.53 5.70 -5.47
C VAL A 46 -0.81 5.59 -4.72
N ARG A 47 -1.04 4.51 -3.97
CA ARG A 47 -2.27 4.36 -3.16
C ARG A 47 -2.47 5.49 -2.15
N VAL A 48 -1.40 5.89 -1.47
CA VAL A 48 -1.43 7.03 -0.52
C VAL A 48 -1.80 8.33 -1.23
N ILE A 49 -1.21 8.60 -2.39
CA ILE A 49 -1.52 9.78 -3.20
C ILE A 49 -2.99 9.77 -3.62
N GLU A 50 -3.51 8.63 -4.08
CA GLU A 50 -4.93 8.49 -4.47
C GLU A 50 -5.87 8.77 -3.30
N GLN A 51 -5.56 8.25 -2.11
CA GLN A 51 -6.32 8.54 -0.89
C GLN A 51 -6.30 10.03 -0.55
N ALA A 52 -5.11 10.66 -0.59
CA ALA A 52 -4.97 12.09 -0.33
C ALA A 52 -5.78 12.93 -1.34
N ARG A 53 -5.72 12.58 -2.63
CA ARG A 53 -6.52 13.22 -3.69
C ARG A 53 -8.01 13.13 -3.40
N LYS A 54 -8.49 11.95 -3.01
CA LYS A 54 -9.91 11.74 -2.69
C LYS A 54 -10.36 12.61 -1.51
N VAL A 55 -9.53 12.76 -0.48
CA VAL A 55 -9.80 13.66 0.66
C VAL A 55 -9.88 15.10 0.19
N VAL A 56 -8.90 15.58 -0.57
CA VAL A 56 -8.86 16.96 -1.09
C VAL A 56 -10.09 17.27 -1.95
N ILE A 57 -10.42 16.41 -2.91
CA ILE A 57 -11.59 16.58 -3.78
C ILE A 57 -12.89 16.61 -2.96
N SER A 58 -13.02 15.72 -1.97
CA SER A 58 -14.22 15.67 -1.12
C SER A 58 -14.36 16.93 -0.27
N VAL A 59 -13.24 17.44 0.28
CA VAL A 59 -13.21 18.71 1.03
C VAL A 59 -13.59 19.89 0.13
N GLU A 60 -13.02 19.97 -1.07
CA GLU A 60 -13.36 21.03 -2.03
C GLU A 60 -14.82 20.97 -2.47
N ALA A 61 -15.35 19.77 -2.69
CA ALA A 61 -16.75 19.56 -3.06
C ALA A 61 -17.71 20.06 -1.96
N VAL A 62 -17.41 19.81 -0.68
CA VAL A 62 -18.20 20.32 0.44
C VAL A 62 -18.06 21.83 0.57
N ASN A 63 -16.84 22.36 0.45
CA ASN A 63 -16.59 23.81 0.52
C ASN A 63 -17.27 24.59 -0.61
N THR A 64 -17.48 23.96 -1.77
CA THR A 64 -18.21 24.56 -2.89
C THR A 64 -19.73 24.57 -2.64
N LYS A 65 -20.25 23.57 -1.90
CA LYS A 65 -21.68 23.40 -1.65
C LYS A 65 -22.18 24.09 -0.37
N SER A 66 -21.30 24.31 0.60
CA SER A 66 -21.65 24.83 1.92
C SER A 66 -20.91 26.13 2.24
N PRO A 67 -21.57 27.13 2.87
CA PRO A 67 -20.89 28.34 3.32
C PRO A 67 -19.91 28.08 4.48
N ASN A 68 -20.06 26.96 5.19
CA ASN A 68 -19.14 26.54 6.25
C ASN A 68 -17.94 25.81 5.64
N LEU A 69 -16.85 26.55 5.49
CA LEU A 69 -15.60 26.01 4.95
C LEU A 69 -14.94 25.04 5.94
N ILE A 70 -14.49 23.90 5.41
CA ILE A 70 -13.57 23.00 6.07
C ILE A 70 -12.17 23.59 5.93
N GLU A 71 -11.61 24.02 7.05
CA GLU A 71 -10.24 24.53 7.12
C GLU A 71 -9.22 23.42 6.87
N LYS A 72 -8.14 23.75 6.15
CA LYS A 72 -7.07 22.81 5.83
C LYS A 72 -6.29 22.31 7.06
N SER A 73 -6.33 23.08 8.15
CA SER A 73 -5.68 22.78 9.44
C SER A 73 -6.34 21.63 10.21
N LYS A 74 -7.57 21.24 9.85
CA LYS A 74 -8.32 20.22 10.59
C LYS A 74 -7.80 18.82 10.31
N LYS A 75 -7.82 17.99 11.35
CA LYS A 75 -7.50 16.57 11.24
C LYS A 75 -8.52 15.85 10.36
N ILE A 76 -8.05 14.85 9.62
CA ILE A 76 -8.89 14.10 8.66
C ILE A 76 -10.05 13.41 9.39
N ASN A 77 -9.83 12.87 10.59
CA ASN A 77 -10.89 12.22 11.36
C ASN A 77 -11.99 13.20 11.82
N GLU A 78 -11.65 14.46 12.11
CA GLU A 78 -12.62 15.49 12.54
C GLU A 78 -13.54 15.94 11.41
N ILE A 79 -13.07 15.85 10.16
CA ILE A 79 -13.82 16.32 8.99
C ILE A 79 -14.62 15.19 8.32
N LYS A 80 -14.32 13.93 8.62
CA LYS A 80 -15.00 12.76 8.03
C LYS A 80 -16.52 12.84 8.20
N THR A 81 -16.99 13.24 9.38
CA THR A 81 -18.42 13.40 9.66
C THR A 81 -19.04 14.56 8.86
N LYS A 82 -18.28 15.64 8.65
CA LYS A 82 -18.69 16.80 7.85
C LYS A 82 -18.70 16.52 6.35
N LEU A 83 -17.94 15.53 5.90
CA LEU A 83 -17.86 15.08 4.52
C LEU A 83 -19.02 14.19 4.09
N GLY A 84 -19.97 13.87 4.99
CA GLY A 84 -21.26 13.29 4.64
C GLY A 84 -21.19 11.94 3.92
N GLY A 85 -20.13 11.15 4.14
CA GLY A 85 -19.93 9.85 3.50
C GLY A 85 -19.21 9.86 2.15
N LEU A 86 -18.69 11.01 1.70
CA LEU A 86 -17.84 11.08 0.49
C LEU A 86 -16.50 10.36 0.65
N ILE A 87 -16.07 10.15 1.89
CA ILE A 87 -14.89 9.36 2.27
C ILE A 87 -15.26 8.29 3.29
N THR A 88 -14.69 7.11 3.12
CA THR A 88 -14.79 5.97 4.04
C THR A 88 -13.52 5.81 4.87
N ASP A 89 -13.53 4.94 5.88
CA ASP A 89 -12.31 4.63 6.65
C ASP A 89 -11.19 4.03 5.80
N GLU A 90 -11.56 3.25 4.77
CA GLU A 90 -10.60 2.66 3.84
C GLU A 90 -9.95 3.71 2.93
N ASP A 91 -10.61 4.86 2.73
CA ASP A 91 -10.08 5.95 1.91
C ASP A 91 -9.05 6.81 2.64
N ILE A 92 -8.94 6.68 3.96
CA ILE A 92 -8.10 7.55 4.80
C ILE A 92 -7.11 6.79 5.68
N ASN A 93 -7.21 5.46 5.75
CA ASN A 93 -6.43 4.64 6.66
C ASN A 93 -4.90 4.76 6.48
N LEU A 94 -4.40 4.96 5.25
CA LEU A 94 -2.96 5.09 5.00
C LEU A 94 -2.45 6.51 5.28
N LEU A 95 -3.35 7.48 5.50
CA LEU A 95 -2.99 8.88 5.75
C LEU A 95 -2.78 9.19 7.24
N ASP A 96 -2.93 8.22 8.14
CA ASP A 96 -2.95 8.45 9.60
C ASP A 96 -3.93 9.58 9.99
N PRO A 97 -5.24 9.36 9.86
CA PRO A 97 -6.26 10.40 9.96
C PRO A 97 -6.41 10.99 11.37
N SER A 98 -5.80 10.35 12.37
CA SER A 98 -5.78 10.77 13.77
C SER A 98 -4.78 11.89 14.03
N ASN A 99 -3.71 11.97 13.23
CA ASN A 99 -2.63 12.94 13.41
C ASN A 99 -2.44 13.86 12.22
N LYS A 100 -2.72 13.39 10.99
CA LYS A 100 -2.58 14.19 9.78
C LYS A 100 -3.83 15.03 9.48
N THR A 101 -3.56 16.17 8.87
CA THR A 101 -4.53 17.19 8.51
C THR A 101 -4.87 17.17 7.03
N VAL A 102 -5.86 17.94 6.62
CA VAL A 102 -6.15 18.13 5.19
C VAL A 102 -4.96 18.80 4.48
N GLN A 103 -4.25 19.71 5.15
CA GLN A 103 -3.06 20.35 4.60
C GLN A 103 -1.99 19.31 4.26
N ASP A 104 -1.84 18.29 5.10
CA ASP A 104 -0.93 17.17 4.83
C ASP A 104 -1.34 16.40 3.57
N CYS A 105 -2.64 16.26 3.30
CA CYS A 105 -3.13 15.66 2.05
C CYS A 105 -2.73 16.52 0.83
N TYR A 106 -2.82 17.85 0.92
CA TYR A 106 -2.32 18.73 -0.15
C TYR A 106 -0.81 18.55 -0.36
N ASN A 107 -0.04 18.48 0.72
CA ASN A 107 1.41 18.31 0.64
C ASN A 107 1.79 16.94 0.05
N VAL A 108 1.03 15.86 0.34
CA VAL A 108 1.26 14.53 -0.25
C VAL A 108 1.02 14.51 -1.77
N ILE A 109 0.07 15.31 -2.26
CA ILE A 109 -0.25 15.40 -3.70
C ILE A 109 0.77 16.29 -4.44
N ASP A 110 1.32 17.29 -3.74
CA ASP A 110 2.35 18.19 -4.27
C ASP A 110 3.74 17.55 -4.25
N SER A 111 3.95 16.65 -5.21
CA SER A 111 5.23 15.96 -5.41
C SER A 111 6.36 16.88 -5.90
N GLU A 112 6.08 18.14 -6.27
CA GLU A 112 7.10 19.08 -6.73
C GLU A 112 7.81 19.75 -5.54
N ASN A 113 7.06 20.03 -4.47
CA ASN A 113 7.58 20.74 -3.30
C ASN A 113 7.76 19.87 -2.05
N TYR A 114 7.16 18.68 -2.02
CA TYR A 114 7.15 17.80 -0.86
C TYR A 114 7.47 16.35 -1.21
N THR A 115 8.09 15.68 -0.25
CA THR A 115 8.24 14.22 -0.24
C THR A 115 7.59 13.64 1.00
N PHE A 116 7.13 12.40 0.91
CA PHE A 116 6.59 11.68 2.06
C PHE A 116 7.23 10.30 2.19
N THR A 117 7.29 9.83 3.43
CA THR A 117 7.80 8.49 3.74
C THR A 117 6.67 7.61 4.27
N ILE A 118 6.59 6.39 3.75
CA ILE A 118 5.67 5.36 4.21
C ILE A 118 6.40 4.49 5.24
N GLY A 119 5.80 4.34 6.42
CA GLY A 119 6.30 3.45 7.48
C GLY A 119 6.01 1.98 7.20
N ASP A 120 6.56 1.09 8.03
CA ASP A 120 6.37 -0.36 7.86
C ASP A 120 4.91 -0.81 8.01
N SER A 121 4.10 -0.02 8.73
CA SER A 121 2.63 -0.14 8.86
C SER A 121 1.85 0.32 7.61
N ASN A 122 2.54 0.77 6.56
CA ASN A 122 1.99 1.32 5.31
C ASN A 122 1.30 2.68 5.43
N GLU A 123 1.50 3.40 6.54
CA GLU A 123 0.95 4.74 6.74
C GLU A 123 1.96 5.85 6.45
N VAL A 124 1.45 7.06 6.18
CA VAL A 124 2.27 8.27 6.03
C VAL A 124 2.83 8.70 7.39
N VAL A 125 4.14 8.53 7.55
CA VAL A 125 4.82 8.89 8.79
C VAL A 125 5.27 10.34 8.74
N ASN A 126 6.07 10.69 7.73
CA ASN A 126 6.67 12.02 7.59
C ASN A 126 6.32 12.65 6.24
N ILE A 127 6.20 13.97 6.26
CA ILE A 127 6.03 14.82 5.08
C ILE A 127 7.06 15.93 5.21
N ASN A 128 8.01 15.98 4.27
CA ASN A 128 9.15 16.88 4.29
C ASN A 128 9.12 17.79 3.07
N SER A 129 9.44 19.06 3.25
CA SER A 129 9.63 19.99 2.12
C SER A 129 10.98 19.73 1.44
N ILE A 130 11.03 19.92 0.13
CA ILE A 130 12.20 19.68 -0.74
C ILE A 130 13.19 20.88 -0.73
N LYS A 131 12.89 21.94 0.03
CA LYS A 131 13.65 23.20 0.01
C LYS A 131 15.14 23.07 0.36
#